data_AF-A0A935K249-F1
#
_entry.id   AF-A0A935K249-F1
#
_cell.length_a   1.000
_cell.length_b   1.000
_cell.length_c   1.000
_cell.angle_alpha   90.00
_cell.angle_beta   90.00
_cell.angle_gamma   90.00
#
_symmetry.space_group_name_H-M   'P 1'
#
loop_
_entity.id
_entity.type
_entity.pdbx_description
1 polymer ?
#
loop_
_entity_poly.entity_id
_entity_poly.type
_entity_poly.pdbx_seq_one_letter_code
_entity_poly.pdbx_strand_id
1 'polypeptide(L)'
;MHIPTSAPSHHSQTATVSAVQPKQPDSYGGLLVRPVVSHREEHACHELVRRMYAWRGYLTELASPHLSRDRLTLAAWRDGELAATLTLARDNGSNLMAEALYPAEIAELRSKERIICEYSRLAIDPVTSSTQLMEQFFPYGL
;
A
#
# COMPACT_ATOMS: atom_id res chain seq x y z
N MET A 1 57.65 34.35 28.92
CA MET A 1 57.31 33.81 27.59
C MET A 1 55.95 33.15 27.69
N HIS A 2 54.90 33.83 27.22
CA HIS A 2 53.51 33.35 27.27
C HIS A 2 53.20 32.59 25.98
N ILE A 3 52.74 31.34 26.09
CA ILE A 3 52.25 30.53 24.98
C ILE A 3 50.72 30.60 25.02
N PRO A 4 50.01 31.10 23.98
CA PRO A 4 48.57 30.99 23.92
C PRO A 4 48.17 29.62 23.34
N THR A 5 47.39 28.88 24.11
CA THR A 5 46.72 27.64 23.67
C THR A 5 45.47 28.01 22.87
N SER A 6 45.51 27.85 21.55
CA SER A 6 44.32 27.98 20.69
C SER A 6 43.52 26.67 20.69
N ALA A 7 42.28 26.71 21.16
CA ALA A 7 41.33 25.61 21.04
C ALA A 7 40.72 25.59 19.62
N PRO A 8 40.50 24.42 18.99
CA PRO A 8 39.87 24.34 17.69
C PRO A 8 38.34 24.48 17.81
N SER A 9 37.78 25.40 17.04
CA SER A 9 36.33 25.59 16.88
C SER A 9 35.75 24.49 15.98
N HIS A 10 34.91 23.63 16.57
CA HIS A 10 34.11 22.66 15.83
C HIS A 10 32.96 23.38 15.10
N HIS A 11 33.10 23.56 13.79
CA HIS A 11 31.99 23.93 12.93
C HIS A 11 31.10 22.70 12.69
N SER A 12 30.01 22.59 13.47
CA SER A 12 28.91 21.68 13.18
C SER A 12 28.15 22.20 11.96
N GLN A 13 28.43 21.65 10.77
CA GLN A 13 27.58 21.83 9.61
C GLN A 13 26.35 20.94 9.77
N THR A 14 25.22 21.55 10.14
CA THR A 14 23.91 20.91 10.07
C THR A 14 23.50 20.85 8.60
N ALA A 15 23.66 19.70 7.97
CA ALA A 15 23.14 19.45 6.63
C ALA A 15 21.61 19.45 6.69
N THR A 16 20.99 20.55 6.25
CA THR A 16 19.54 20.61 6.02
C THR A 16 19.23 19.76 4.80
N VAL A 17 18.81 18.51 5.04
CA VAL A 17 18.21 17.67 3.99
C VAL A 17 16.87 18.32 3.63
N SER A 18 16.84 19.02 2.50
CA SER A 18 15.57 19.42 1.87
C SER A 18 14.77 18.16 1.60
N ALA A 19 13.64 18.01 2.29
CA ALA A 19 12.65 17.02 1.96
C ALA A 19 12.22 17.27 0.51
N VAL A 20 12.62 16.36 -0.38
CA VAL A 20 12.07 16.33 -1.74
C VAL A 20 10.61 15.96 -1.58
N GLN A 21 9.74 16.97 -1.70
CA GLN A 21 8.31 16.75 -1.83
C GLN A 21 8.10 15.82 -3.03
N PRO A 22 7.40 14.68 -2.90
CA PRO A 22 7.13 13.84 -4.04
C PRO A 22 6.39 14.64 -5.10
N LYS A 23 7.01 14.79 -6.27
CA LYS A 23 6.44 15.38 -7.46
C LYS A 23 5.15 14.62 -7.77
N GLN A 24 4.00 15.27 -7.63
CA GLN A 24 2.73 14.67 -8.02
C GLN A 24 2.84 14.23 -9.49
N PRO A 25 2.59 12.95 -9.80
CA PRO A 25 2.62 12.50 -11.18
C PRO A 25 1.48 13.16 -11.93
N ASP A 26 1.81 13.59 -13.16
CA ASP A 26 0.92 14.27 -14.08
C ASP A 26 -0.41 13.53 -14.23
N SER A 27 -1.50 14.31 -14.24
CA SER A 27 -2.90 13.83 -14.30
C SER A 27 -3.14 13.01 -15.55
N TYR A 28 -3.08 11.70 -15.40
CA TYR A 28 -3.65 10.74 -16.34
C TYR A 28 -5.18 10.82 -16.27
N GLY A 29 -5.79 11.81 -16.92
CA GLY A 29 -7.23 11.85 -17.19
C GLY A 29 -8.12 11.53 -15.97
N GLY A 30 -7.92 12.24 -14.86
CA GLY A 30 -8.76 12.09 -13.67
C GLY A 30 -8.54 10.80 -12.85
N LEU A 31 -7.60 9.94 -13.24
CA LEU A 31 -7.22 8.73 -12.51
C LEU A 31 -6.15 9.02 -11.46
N LEU A 32 -6.45 8.71 -10.20
CA LEU A 32 -5.55 8.85 -9.06
C LEU A 32 -5.48 7.52 -8.30
N VAL A 33 -4.29 7.00 -8.04
CA VAL A 33 -4.08 5.86 -7.12
C VAL A 33 -3.29 6.33 -5.91
N ARG A 34 -3.77 6.04 -4.70
CA ARG A 34 -3.08 6.38 -3.46
C ARG A 34 -3.49 5.48 -2.29
N PRO A 35 -2.70 5.49 -1.20
CA PRO A 35 -3.14 4.95 0.08
C PRO A 35 -4.47 5.55 0.54
N VAL A 36 -5.28 4.68 1.14
CA VAL A 36 -6.45 5.06 1.93
C VAL A 36 -5.97 5.65 3.25
N VAL A 37 -6.49 6.83 3.62
CA VAL A 37 -6.00 7.57 4.80
C VAL A 37 -7.09 7.87 5.83
N SER A 38 -8.35 7.51 5.57
CA SER A 38 -9.46 7.72 6.49
C SER A 38 -10.37 6.51 6.60
N HIS A 39 -11.04 6.36 7.74
CA HIS A 39 -12.04 5.31 7.95
C HIS A 39 -13.19 5.36 6.94
N ARG A 40 -13.56 6.56 6.47
CA ARG A 40 -14.61 6.71 5.44
C ARG A 40 -14.18 6.09 4.11
N GLU A 41 -12.93 6.33 3.70
CA GLU A 41 -12.36 5.74 2.49
C GLU A 41 -12.17 4.22 2.65
N GLU A 42 -11.73 3.77 3.82
CA GLU A 42 -11.58 2.35 4.14
C GLU A 42 -12.92 1.62 4.06
N HIS A 43 -13.97 2.21 4.65
CA HIS A 43 -15.34 1.70 4.55
C HIS A 43 -15.81 1.66 3.08
N ALA A 44 -15.56 2.71 2.30
CA ALA A 44 -15.93 2.74 0.88
C ALA A 44 -15.22 1.62 0.08
N CYS A 45 -13.95 1.35 0.38
CA CYS A 45 -13.20 0.24 -0.23
C CYS A 45 -13.80 -1.11 0.17
N HIS A 46 -14.15 -1.31 1.44
CA HIS A 46 -14.81 -2.54 1.89
C HIS A 46 -16.16 -2.75 1.20
N GLU A 47 -16.98 -1.71 1.03
CA GLU A 47 -18.24 -1.79 0.31
C GLU A 47 -18.04 -2.11 -1.18
N LEU A 48 -17.01 -1.54 -1.82
CA LEU A 48 -16.66 -1.90 -3.19
C LEU A 48 -16.28 -3.38 -3.29
N VAL A 49 -15.43 -3.89 -2.40
CA VAL A 49 -15.05 -5.32 -2.37
C VAL A 49 -16.29 -6.19 -2.19
N ARG A 50 -17.15 -5.88 -1.19
CA ARG A 50 -18.41 -6.61 -0.95
C ARG A 50 -19.26 -6.67 -2.21
N ARG A 51 -19.52 -5.53 -2.84
CA ARG A 51 -20.36 -5.43 -4.05
C ARG A 51 -19.78 -6.24 -5.21
N MET A 52 -18.48 -6.11 -5.48
CA MET A 52 -17.83 -6.78 -6.60
C MET A 52 -17.67 -8.30 -6.41
N TYR A 53 -17.48 -8.74 -5.17
CA TYR A 53 -17.33 -10.14 -4.82
C TYR A 53 -18.69 -10.84 -4.79
N ALA A 54 -19.72 -10.19 -4.24
CA ALA A 54 -21.09 -10.70 -4.25
C ALA A 54 -21.62 -10.92 -5.66
N TRP A 55 -21.29 -10.03 -6.62
CA TRP A 55 -21.64 -10.22 -8.03
C TRP A 55 -21.06 -11.51 -8.64
N ARG A 56 -19.94 -12.01 -8.09
CA ARG A 56 -19.34 -13.30 -8.46
C ARG A 56 -19.79 -14.48 -7.58
N GLY A 57 -20.67 -14.25 -6.61
CA GLY A 57 -21.13 -15.26 -5.66
C GLY A 57 -20.16 -15.55 -4.51
N TYR A 58 -19.15 -14.71 -4.29
CA TYR A 58 -18.22 -14.88 -3.17
C TYR A 58 -18.79 -14.29 -1.88
N LEU A 59 -18.54 -14.99 -0.77
CA LEU A 59 -18.84 -14.50 0.57
C LEU A 59 -17.70 -13.62 1.07
N THR A 60 -18.03 -12.43 1.57
CA THR A 60 -17.05 -11.50 2.14
C THR A 60 -17.31 -11.32 3.63
N GLU A 61 -16.42 -11.86 4.46
CA GLU A 61 -16.41 -11.60 5.90
C GLU A 61 -16.16 -10.11 6.16
N LEU A 62 -16.70 -9.56 7.26
CA LEU A 62 -16.27 -8.23 7.73
C LEU A 62 -14.80 -8.34 8.09
N ALA A 63 -13.95 -7.62 7.36
CA ALA A 63 -12.56 -7.44 7.78
C ALA A 63 -12.57 -6.78 9.16
N SER A 64 -11.90 -7.40 10.12
CA SER A 64 -11.64 -6.73 11.40
C SER A 64 -10.83 -5.45 11.11
N PRO A 65 -11.26 -4.28 11.61
CA PRO A 65 -10.70 -2.97 11.28
C PRO A 65 -9.29 -2.73 11.86
N HIS A 66 -8.57 -3.79 12.23
CA HIS A 66 -7.19 -3.63 12.63
C HIS A 66 -6.33 -3.34 11.41
N LEU A 67 -6.10 -2.03 11.22
CA LEU A 67 -4.95 -1.45 10.55
C LEU A 67 -3.68 -1.99 11.23
N SER A 68 -3.34 -3.25 10.99
CA SER A 68 -2.04 -3.77 11.32
C SER A 68 -1.01 -2.96 10.55
N ARG A 69 0.09 -2.58 11.19
CA ARG A 69 1.16 -1.76 10.59
C ARG A 69 1.68 -2.31 9.25
N ASP A 70 1.51 -3.61 9.03
CA ASP A 70 1.97 -4.33 7.86
C ASP A 70 0.95 -4.39 6.72
N ARG A 71 -0.19 -3.69 6.83
CA ARG A 71 -1.23 -3.63 5.80
C ARG A 71 -1.37 -2.24 5.19
N LEU A 72 -1.51 -2.21 3.87
CA LEU A 72 -1.73 -1.01 3.08
C LEU A 72 -2.89 -1.23 2.11
N THR A 73 -3.98 -0.49 2.29
CA THR A 73 -5.06 -0.45 1.29
C THR A 73 -4.81 0.71 0.34
N LEU A 74 -4.69 0.38 -0.94
CA LEU A 74 -4.68 1.33 -2.05
C LEU A 74 -6.09 1.43 -2.63
N ALA A 75 -6.44 2.64 -3.05
CA ALA A 75 -7.64 2.87 -3.84
C ALA A 75 -7.27 3.63 -5.12
N ALA A 76 -8.09 3.41 -6.15
CA ALA A 76 -8.05 4.15 -7.39
C ALA A 76 -9.34 4.96 -7.52
N TRP A 77 -9.20 6.25 -7.76
CA TRP A 77 -10.31 7.15 -8.02
C TRP A 77 -10.26 7.60 -9.48
N ARG A 78 -11.42 7.61 -10.14
CA ARG A 78 -11.61 8.21 -11.47
C ARG A 78 -12.61 9.33 -11.35
N ASP A 79 -12.19 10.55 -11.71
CA ASP A 79 -13.04 11.74 -11.65
C ASP A 79 -13.68 11.97 -10.26
N GLY A 80 -12.95 11.59 -9.20
CA GLY A 80 -13.40 11.69 -7.81
C GLY A 80 -14.17 10.47 -7.29
N GLU A 81 -14.60 9.57 -8.15
CA GLU A 81 -15.36 8.36 -7.78
C GLU A 81 -14.44 7.16 -7.56
N LEU A 82 -14.73 6.35 -6.54
CA LEU A 82 -13.95 5.16 -6.23
C LEU A 82 -14.15 4.08 -7.31
N ALA A 83 -13.12 3.83 -8.09
CA ALA A 83 -13.13 2.92 -9.22
C ALA A 83 -12.58 1.52 -8.88
N ALA A 84 -11.59 1.45 -7.98
CA ALA A 84 -10.98 0.20 -7.58
C ALA A 84 -10.26 0.26 -6.22
N THR A 85 -9.96 -0.91 -5.66
CA THR A 85 -9.17 -1.07 -4.44
C THR A 85 -8.34 -2.34 -4.46
N LEU A 86 -7.23 -2.34 -3.71
CA LEU A 86 -6.29 -3.44 -3.52
C LEU A 86 -5.68 -3.33 -2.11
N THR A 87 -5.57 -4.43 -1.38
CA THR A 87 -4.88 -4.48 -0.08
C THR A 87 -3.58 -5.26 -0.20
N LEU A 88 -2.49 -4.66 0.26
CA LEU A 88 -1.19 -5.30 0.43
C LEU A 88 -0.99 -5.66 1.89
N ALA A 89 -0.48 -6.85 2.17
CA ALA A 89 -0.06 -7.27 3.50
C ALA A 89 1.38 -7.79 3.45
N ARG A 90 2.30 -7.13 4.15
CA ARG A 90 3.65 -7.64 4.35
C ARG A 90 3.63 -8.72 5.43
N ASP A 91 4.33 -9.81 5.20
CA ASP A 91 4.45 -10.86 6.19
C ASP A 91 5.22 -10.38 7.42
N ASN A 92 4.64 -10.63 8.59
CA ASN A 92 5.24 -10.37 9.90
C ASN A 92 5.41 -11.66 10.74
N GLY A 93 5.30 -12.81 10.09
CA GLY A 93 5.39 -14.13 10.72
C GLY A 93 4.03 -14.74 11.07
N SER A 94 2.93 -14.05 10.81
CA SER A 94 1.56 -14.58 10.98
C SER A 94 0.53 -13.77 10.18
N ASN A 95 -0.66 -14.34 9.96
CA ASN A 95 -1.85 -13.65 9.44
C ASN A 95 -1.84 -13.29 7.94
N LEU A 96 -1.07 -14.01 7.12
CA LEU A 96 -1.31 -13.96 5.68
C LEU A 96 -2.57 -14.78 5.38
N MET A 97 -3.50 -14.22 4.60
CA MET A 97 -4.73 -14.95 4.25
C MET A 97 -4.41 -16.24 3.49
N ALA A 98 -3.33 -16.25 2.70
CA ALA A 98 -2.83 -17.40 1.97
C ALA A 98 -2.47 -18.59 2.86
N GLU A 99 -2.14 -18.39 4.15
CA GLU A 99 -1.84 -19.49 5.08
C GLU A 99 -3.03 -20.44 5.28
N ALA A 100 -4.26 -19.95 5.10
CA ALA A 100 -5.46 -20.79 5.24
C ALA A 100 -5.54 -21.87 4.15
N LEU A 101 -4.94 -21.65 2.98
CA LEU A 101 -5.00 -22.55 1.83
C LEU A 101 -3.64 -23.17 1.48
N TYR A 102 -2.54 -22.45 1.75
CA TYR A 102 -1.18 -22.81 1.36
C TYR A 102 -0.19 -22.70 2.54
N PRO A 103 -0.47 -23.34 3.69
CA PRO A 103 0.37 -23.19 4.88
C PRO A 103 1.79 -23.74 4.67
N ALA A 104 1.96 -24.81 3.89
CA ALA A 104 3.25 -25.44 3.66
C ALA A 104 4.16 -24.56 2.79
N GLU A 105 3.61 -23.96 1.74
CA GLU A 105 4.30 -23.09 0.81
C GLU A 105 4.74 -21.79 1.49
N ILE A 106 3.86 -21.20 2.31
CA ILE A 106 4.22 -20.02 3.11
C ILE A 106 5.34 -20.37 4.11
N ALA A 107 5.25 -21.53 4.78
CA ALA A 107 6.30 -21.98 5.69
C ALA A 107 7.64 -22.19 4.97
N GLU A 108 7.63 -22.76 3.76
CA GLU A 108 8.83 -22.95 2.95
C GLU A 108 9.46 -21.60 2.56
N LEU A 109 8.65 -20.64 2.12
CA LEU A 109 9.14 -19.29 1.76
C LEU A 109 9.77 -18.57 2.96
N ARG A 110 9.15 -18.67 4.14
CA ARG A 110 9.69 -18.11 5.39
C ARG A 110 10.98 -18.79 5.82
N SER A 111 11.09 -20.11 5.66
CA SER A 111 12.31 -20.87 5.98
C SER A 111 13.54 -20.41 5.16
N LYS A 112 13.27 -19.84 3.98
CA LYS A 112 14.27 -19.25 3.07
C LYS A 112 14.48 -17.74 3.30
N GLU A 113 13.97 -17.19 4.39
CA GLU A 113 14.08 -15.77 4.76
C GLU A 113 13.60 -14.80 3.66
N ARG A 114 12.60 -15.22 2.87
CA ARG A 114 12.02 -14.37 1.82
C ARG A 114 11.12 -13.30 2.43
N ILE A 115 11.12 -12.11 1.82
CA ILE A 115 10.12 -11.08 2.12
C ILE A 115 8.86 -11.43 1.33
N ILE A 116 7.82 -11.87 2.04
CA ILE A 116 6.54 -12.22 1.45
C ILE A 116 5.61 -11.00 1.54
N CYS A 117 4.93 -10.70 0.43
CA CYS A 117 3.88 -9.69 0.36
C CYS A 117 2.65 -10.34 -0.29
N GLU A 118 1.52 -10.29 0.41
CA GLU A 118 0.24 -10.76 -0.07
C GLU A 118 -0.56 -9.62 -0.70
N TYR A 119 -1.00 -9.84 -1.93
CA TYR A 119 -2.01 -9.02 -2.60
C TYR A 119 -3.38 -9.63 -2.32
N SER A 120 -4.31 -8.86 -1.78
CA SER A 120 -5.65 -9.31 -1.43
C SER A 120 -6.69 -8.23 -1.71
N ARG A 121 -7.98 -8.61 -1.66
CA ARG A 121 -9.12 -7.69 -1.82
C ARG A 121 -9.06 -6.79 -3.06
N LEU A 122 -8.51 -7.29 -4.17
CA LEU A 122 -8.54 -6.60 -5.45
C LEU A 122 -9.98 -6.56 -5.98
N ALA A 123 -10.56 -5.38 -6.07
CA ALA A 123 -11.89 -5.17 -6.63
C ALA A 123 -11.90 -3.94 -7.53
N ILE A 124 -12.53 -4.07 -8.71
CA ILE A 124 -12.63 -3.02 -9.71
C ILE A 124 -14.09 -2.94 -10.15
N ASP A 125 -14.68 -1.74 -10.13
CA ASP A 125 -16.01 -1.53 -10.68
C ASP A 125 -15.96 -1.67 -12.22
N PRO A 126 -16.68 -2.64 -12.82
CA PRO A 126 -16.67 -2.87 -14.26
C PRO A 126 -17.04 -1.65 -15.09
N VAL A 127 -17.90 -0.75 -14.56
CA VAL A 127 -18.31 0.48 -15.26
C VAL A 127 -17.13 1.43 -15.45
N THR A 128 -16.20 1.44 -14.50
CA THR A 128 -15.02 2.32 -14.51
C THR A 128 -13.72 1.59 -14.87
N SER A 129 -13.81 0.30 -15.21
CA SER A 129 -12.63 -0.52 -15.50
C SER A 129 -11.93 -0.06 -16.78
N SER A 130 -10.60 -0.07 -16.77
CA SER A 130 -9.77 0.09 -17.97
C SER A 130 -8.40 -0.54 -17.75
N THR A 131 -7.69 -0.87 -18.84
CA THR A 131 -6.30 -1.36 -18.76
C THR A 131 -5.41 -0.37 -18.02
N GLN A 132 -5.56 0.92 -18.31
CA GLN A 132 -4.84 2.00 -17.64
C GLN A 132 -5.06 2.01 -16.12
N LEU A 133 -6.28 1.73 -15.64
CA LEU A 133 -6.54 1.63 -14.20
C LEU A 133 -5.76 0.45 -13.58
N MET A 134 -5.73 -0.70 -14.26
CA MET A 134 -5.00 -1.86 -13.78
C MET A 134 -3.49 -1.59 -13.71
N GLU A 135 -2.94 -0.96 -14.76
CA GLU A 135 -1.52 -0.60 -14.83
C GLU A 135 -1.08 0.31 -13.67
N GLN A 136 -1.96 1.17 -13.14
CA GLN A 136 -1.61 2.03 -12.01
C GLN A 136 -1.41 1.26 -10.68
N PHE A 137 -2.03 0.09 -10.51
CA PHE A 137 -1.73 -0.77 -9.36
C PHE A 137 -0.43 -1.56 -9.55
N PHE A 138 -0.03 -1.80 -10.80
CA PHE A 138 1.13 -2.63 -11.16
C PHE A 138 2.07 -1.92 -12.15
N PRO A 139 2.61 -0.74 -11.78
CA PRO A 139 3.35 0.12 -12.72
C PRO A 139 4.70 -0.47 -13.16
N TYR A 140 5.24 -1.42 -12.39
CA TYR A 140 6.44 -2.17 -12.72
C TYR A 140 6.01 -3.61 -12.95
N GLY A 141 5.65 -3.96 -14.19
CA GLY A 141 5.34 -5.33 -14.55
C GLY A 141 6.38 -6.29 -13.99
N LEU A 142 5.92 -7.36 -13.34
CA LEU A 142 6.77 -8.48 -12.93
C LEU A 142 7.35 -9.20 -14.16
#